data_AF-A0A2T2WWT1-F1
#
_entry.id   AF-A0A2T2WWT1-F1
#
_cell.length_a   1.000
_cell.length_b   1.000
_cell.length_c   1.000
_cell.angle_alpha   90.00
_cell.angle_beta   90.00
_cell.angle_gamma   90.00
#
_symmetry.space_group_name_H-M   'P 1'
#
loop_
_entity.id
_entity.type
_entity.pdbx_description
1 polymer ?
#
loop_
_entity_poly.entity_id
_entity_poly.type
_entity_poly.pdbx_seq_one_letter_code
_entity_poly.pdbx_strand_id
1 'polypeptide(L)'
;MVKFAIFSPDESLLVTKIFSRAQNMAQHDQIAFDRESFYMDLSATHATIPLDLDRLLHMDDFNFVHDVYGIIRHLNRRTGLLQHGFLPRCTLPVSFIESPFFPP
;
A
#
# COMPACT_ATOMS: atom_id res chain seq x y z
N MET A 1 0.49 -11.26 14.94
CA MET A 1 -0.29 -10.05 15.26
C MET A 1 -0.08 -9.07 14.13
N VAL A 2 -1.15 -8.52 13.56
CA VAL A 2 -1.04 -7.53 12.47
C VAL A 2 -0.44 -6.25 13.04
N LYS A 3 0.52 -5.67 12.32
CA LYS A 3 1.09 -4.35 12.62
C LYS A 3 0.46 -3.33 11.68
N PHE A 4 0.28 -2.11 12.18
CA PHE A 4 -0.24 -0.98 11.42
C PHE A 4 0.75 0.17 11.55
N ALA A 5 1.12 0.79 10.45
CA ALA A 5 1.93 1.98 10.44
C ALA A 5 1.11 3.16 10.93
N ILE A 6 1.70 3.97 11.81
CA ILE A 6 1.14 5.25 12.19
C ILE A 6 1.64 6.26 11.16
N PHE A 7 0.75 6.75 10.32
CA PHE A 7 1.09 7.78 9.34
C PHE A 7 1.32 9.12 10.05
N SER A 8 2.38 9.82 9.65
CA SER A 8 2.55 11.23 9.95
C SER A 8 1.40 12.08 9.36
N PRO A 9 1.26 13.36 9.75
CA PRO A 9 0.27 14.24 9.16
C PRO A 9 0.38 14.34 7.63
N ASP A 10 1.61 14.45 7.11
CA ASP A 10 1.85 14.57 5.67
C ASP A 10 1.53 13.28 4.92
N GLU A 11 1.92 12.13 5.48
CA GLU A 11 1.55 10.82 4.92
C GLU A 11 0.03 10.60 4.96
N SER A 12 -0.64 11.02 6.04
CA SER A 12 -2.10 10.93 6.15
C SER A 12 -2.80 11.73 5.05
N LEU A 13 -2.24 12.89 4.67
CA LEU A 13 -2.72 13.67 3.52
C LEU A 13 -2.49 12.93 2.21
N LEU A 14 -1.32 12.31 2.01
CA LEU A 14 -1.05 11.49 0.83
C LEU A 14 -2.02 10.31 0.72
N VAL A 15 -2.22 9.55 1.80
CA VAL A 15 -3.15 8.41 1.84
C VAL A 15 -4.58 8.86 1.52
N THR A 16 -4.99 10.04 2.01
CA THR A 16 -6.30 10.63 1.67
C THR A 16 -6.41 10.87 0.17
N LYS A 17 -5.39 11.45 -0.47
CA LYS A 17 -5.38 11.72 -1.91
C LYS A 17 -5.35 10.42 -2.74
N ILE A 18 -4.57 9.43 -2.30
CA ILE A 18 -4.52 8.10 -2.94
C ILE A 18 -5.91 7.45 -2.86
N PHE A 19 -6.57 7.47 -1.70
CA PHE A 19 -7.94 6.97 -1.56
C PHE A 19 -8.90 7.67 -2.52
N SER A 20 -8.90 9.01 -2.57
CA SER A 20 -9.77 9.77 -3.48
C SER A 20 -9.51 9.41 -4.96
N ARG A 21 -8.24 9.23 -5.35
CA ARG A 21 -7.89 8.79 -6.70
C ARG A 21 -8.43 7.39 -6.99
N ALA A 22 -8.21 6.43 -6.09
CA ALA A 22 -8.69 5.06 -6.24
C ALA A 22 -10.22 4.98 -6.25
N GLN A 23 -10.91 5.79 -5.44
CA GLN A 23 -12.37 5.85 -5.42
C GLN A 23 -12.94 6.38 -6.74
N ASN A 24 -12.36 7.44 -7.31
CA ASN A 24 -12.79 7.97 -8.61
C ASN A 24 -12.62 6.93 -9.74
N MET A 25 -11.59 6.09 -9.66
CA MET A 25 -11.39 5.00 -10.63
C MET A 25 -12.36 3.83 -10.39
N ALA A 26 -12.66 3.50 -9.13
CA ALA A 26 -13.56 2.40 -8.76
C ALA A 26 -15.05 2.66 -9.06
N GLN A 27 -15.48 3.93 -9.10
CA GLN A 27 -16.86 4.31 -9.40
C GLN A 27 -17.36 3.78 -10.76
N HIS A 28 -16.45 3.39 -11.66
CA HIS A 28 -16.79 2.80 -12.94
C HIS A 28 -17.25 1.32 -12.83
N ASP A 29 -16.86 0.60 -11.78
CA ASP A 29 -16.94 -0.88 -11.73
C ASP A 29 -17.81 -1.44 -10.58
N GLN A 30 -18.54 -0.60 -9.84
CA GLN A 30 -19.44 -1.00 -8.71
C GLN A 30 -18.77 -1.83 -7.59
N ILE A 31 -17.46 -1.71 -7.42
CA ILE A 31 -16.73 -2.39 -6.34
C ILE A 31 -16.93 -1.63 -5.03
N ALA A 32 -17.34 -2.34 -3.97
CA ALA A 32 -17.40 -1.78 -2.62
C ALA A 32 -15.99 -1.36 -2.18
N PHE A 33 -15.76 -0.04 -2.16
CA PHE A 33 -14.46 0.58 -1.86
C PHE A 33 -14.65 1.55 -0.69
N ASP A 34 -14.56 1.02 0.53
CA ASP A 34 -14.70 1.81 1.76
C ASP A 34 -13.35 2.37 2.22
N ARG A 35 -13.42 3.53 2.89
CA ARG A 35 -12.24 4.29 3.29
C ARG A 35 -11.48 3.57 4.40
N GLU A 36 -12.19 3.03 5.37
CA GLU A 36 -11.61 2.40 6.55
C GLU A 36 -10.76 1.17 6.17
N SER A 37 -11.30 0.27 5.35
CA SER A 37 -10.57 -0.88 4.84
C SER A 37 -9.35 -0.47 4.03
N PHE A 38 -9.46 0.55 3.18
CA PHE A 38 -8.34 1.06 2.39
C PHE A 38 -7.20 1.55 3.28
N TYR A 39 -7.51 2.39 4.27
CA TYR A 39 -6.51 2.92 5.20
C TYR A 39 -5.85 1.80 6.02
N MET A 40 -6.65 0.84 6.49
CA MET A 40 -6.12 -0.30 7.26
C MET A 40 -5.21 -1.18 6.41
N ASP A 41 -5.60 -1.49 5.18
CA ASP A 41 -4.81 -2.34 4.29
C ASP A 41 -3.49 -1.66 3.89
N LEU A 42 -3.54 -0.37 3.57
CA LEU A 42 -2.35 0.40 3.23
C LEU A 42 -1.43 0.59 4.44
N SER A 43 -1.99 0.84 5.63
CA SER A 43 -1.23 0.94 6.88
C SER A 43 -0.58 -0.38 7.29
N ALA A 44 -1.29 -1.51 7.14
CA ALA A 44 -0.74 -2.84 7.42
C ALA A 44 0.39 -3.20 6.44
N THR A 45 0.20 -2.86 5.16
CA THR A 45 1.23 -3.04 4.14
C THR A 45 2.45 -2.19 4.46
N HIS A 46 2.27 -0.88 4.70
CA HIS A 46 3.38 0.04 4.99
C HIS A 46 4.16 -0.34 6.26
N ALA A 47 3.51 -0.97 7.25
CA ALA A 47 4.17 -1.45 8.46
C ALA A 47 5.14 -2.63 8.23
N THR A 48 4.95 -3.39 7.15
CA THR A 48 5.73 -4.60 6.84
C THR A 48 6.62 -4.40 5.63
N ILE A 49 6.15 -3.63 4.65
CA ILE A 49 6.80 -3.28 3.41
C ILE A 49 6.61 -1.75 3.24
N PRO A 50 7.61 -0.95 3.65
CA PRO A 50 7.52 0.51 3.54
C PRO A 50 7.24 0.96 2.10
N LEU A 51 6.24 1.82 1.95
CA LEU A 51 5.75 2.32 0.67
C LEU A 51 6.14 3.78 0.48
N ASP A 52 6.55 4.14 -0.73
CA ASP A 52 6.68 5.52 -1.19
C ASP A 52 5.29 6.03 -1.58
N LEU A 53 4.60 6.62 -0.61
CA LEU A 53 3.22 7.09 -0.77
C LEU A 53 3.10 8.23 -1.78
N ASP A 54 4.13 9.07 -1.90
CA ASP A 54 4.14 10.15 -2.88
C ASP A 54 4.32 9.57 -4.29
N ARG A 55 5.25 8.63 -4.47
CA ARG A 55 5.40 7.92 -5.74
C ARG A 55 4.12 7.17 -6.11
N LEU A 56 3.50 6.45 -5.17
CA LEU A 56 2.22 5.77 -5.41
C LEU A 56 1.17 6.76 -5.92
N LEU A 57 1.02 7.93 -5.29
CA LEU A 57 0.06 8.94 -5.70
C LEU A 57 0.31 9.47 -7.12
N HIS A 58 1.56 9.52 -7.58
CA HIS A 58 1.95 10.13 -8.86
C HIS A 58 2.23 9.12 -10.00
N MET A 59 2.12 7.81 -9.76
CA MET A 59 2.21 6.79 -10.82
C MET A 59 1.16 6.97 -11.90
N ASP A 60 1.42 6.51 -13.13
CA ASP A 60 0.38 6.38 -14.15
C ASP A 60 -0.72 5.41 -13.70
N ASP A 61 -1.87 5.47 -14.37
CA ASP A 61 -3.08 4.74 -13.97
C ASP A 61 -2.87 3.23 -13.91
N PHE A 62 -2.10 2.64 -14.83
CA PHE A 62 -1.85 1.20 -14.83
C PHE A 62 -1.03 0.76 -13.61
N ASN A 63 0.04 1.49 -13.31
CA ASN A 63 0.88 1.22 -12.15
C ASN A 63 0.15 1.49 -10.83
N PHE A 64 -0.62 2.57 -10.76
CA PHE A 64 -1.43 2.92 -9.60
C PHE A 64 -2.46 1.83 -9.26
N VAL A 65 -3.25 1.42 -10.26
CA VAL A 65 -4.28 0.38 -10.14
C VAL A 65 -3.66 -0.97 -9.74
N HIS A 66 -2.54 -1.34 -10.36
CA HIS A 66 -1.80 -2.56 -10.02
C HIS A 66 -1.43 -2.61 -8.53
N ASP A 67 -0.83 -1.53 -8.01
CA ASP A 67 -0.36 -1.50 -6.63
C ASP A 67 -1.54 -1.43 -5.64
N VAL A 68 -2.48 -0.52 -5.84
CA VAL A 68 -3.62 -0.33 -4.93
C VAL A 68 -4.50 -1.59 -4.86
N TYR A 69 -4.98 -2.08 -6.00
CA TYR A 69 -5.84 -3.27 -5.99
C TYR A 69 -5.06 -4.54 -5.69
N GLY A 70 -3.79 -4.60 -6.07
CA GLY A 70 -2.91 -5.70 -5.69
C GLY A 70 -2.76 -5.79 -4.17
N ILE A 71 -2.55 -4.67 -3.47
CA ILE A 71 -2.51 -4.63 -1.99
C ILE A 71 -3.82 -5.18 -1.41
N ILE A 72 -4.96 -4.63 -1.82
CA ILE A 72 -6.27 -5.02 -1.28
C ILE A 72 -6.55 -6.51 -1.53
N ARG A 73 -6.18 -7.02 -2.71
CA ARG A 73 -6.40 -8.41 -3.11
C ARG A 73 -5.46 -9.39 -2.42
N HIS A 74 -4.20 -9.02 -2.22
CA HIS A 74 -3.15 -9.94 -1.78
C HIS A 74 -2.79 -9.81 -0.29
N LEU A 75 -3.27 -8.77 0.40
CA LEU A 75 -3.07 -8.63 1.83
C LEU A 75 -3.88 -9.65 2.62
N ASN A 76 -3.19 -10.49 3.38
CA ASN A 76 -3.86 -11.33 4.36
C ASN A 76 -4.09 -10.52 5.64
N ARG A 77 -5.31 -10.00 5.82
CA ARG A 77 -5.73 -9.19 6.98
C ARG A 77 -5.60 -9.89 8.35
N ARG A 78 -5.39 -11.21 8.42
CA ARG A 78 -5.10 -11.92 9.69
C ARG A 78 -3.62 -11.87 10.07
N THR A 79 -2.74 -11.74 9.08
CA THR A 79 -1.28 -11.78 9.26
C THR A 79 -0.60 -10.44 9.04
N GLY A 80 -1.20 -9.55 8.23
CA GLY A 80 -0.61 -8.30 7.79
C GLY A 80 0.41 -8.45 6.66
N LEU A 81 0.54 -9.63 6.06
CA LEU A 81 1.51 -9.93 5.02
C LEU A 81 0.84 -10.01 3.64
N LEU A 82 1.52 -9.49 2.62
CA LEU A 82 1.16 -9.72 1.23
C LEU A 82 1.48 -11.16 0.83
N GLN A 83 0.57 -11.79 0.11
CA GLN A 83 0.67 -13.19 -0.29
C GLN A 83 0.94 -13.33 -1.79
N HIS A 84 1.17 -14.58 -2.23
CA HIS A 84 1.30 -14.93 -3.66
C HIS A 84 2.49 -14.29 -4.40
N GLY A 85 3.52 -13.86 -3.66
CA GLY A 85 4.69 -13.20 -4.24
C GLY A 85 4.40 -11.79 -4.77
N PHE A 86 3.27 -11.18 -4.36
CA PHE A 86 2.95 -9.81 -4.74
C PHE A 86 3.81 -8.81 -3.97
N LEU A 87 4.43 -7.89 -4.70
CA LEU A 87 5.22 -6.78 -4.19
C LEU A 87 4.80 -5.50 -4.92
N PRO A 88 4.34 -4.45 -4.21
CA PRO A 88 4.02 -3.18 -4.84
C PRO A 88 5.23 -2.60 -5.58
N ARG A 89 5.01 -1.86 -6.67
CA ARG A 89 6.07 -1.15 -7.38
C ARG A 89 6.48 0.14 -6.67
N CYS A 90 5.64 0.63 -5.76
CA CYS A 90 5.90 1.80 -4.93
C CYS A 90 6.67 1.48 -3.64
N THR A 91 7.23 0.28 -3.48
CA THR A 91 8.03 -0.02 -2.28
C THR A 91 9.26 0.88 -2.20
N LEU A 92 9.50 1.46 -1.03
CA LEU A 92 10.74 2.18 -0.78
C LEU A 92 11.92 1.23 -0.99
N PRO A 93 13.03 1.71 -1.58
CA PRO A 93 14.24 0.90 -1.67
C PRO A 93 14.66 0.49 -0.26
N VAL A 94 15.04 -0.77 -0.09
CA VAL A 94 15.69 -1.21 1.14
C VAL A 94 17.05 -0.51 1.15
N SER A 95 17.12 0.66 1.77
CA SER A 95 18.36 1.37 2.00
C SER A 95 19.14 0.58 3.05
N PHE A 96 19.94 -0.41 2.63
CA PHE A 96 20.86 -1.25 3.43
C PHE A 96 20.63 -1.14 4.95
N ILE A 97 19.45 -1.55 5.40
CA ILE A 97 19.28 -1.94 6.79
C ILE A 97 19.92 -3.31 6.78
N GLU A 98 21.07 -3.46 7.45
CA GLU A 98 21.82 -4.70 7.56
C GLU A 98 20.87 -5.89 7.70
N SER A 99 20.58 -6.54 6.58
CA SER A 99 19.73 -7.71 6.54
C SER A 99 20.65 -8.87 6.87
N PRO A 100 20.43 -9.60 7.97
CA PRO A 100 21.27 -10.76 8.29
C PRO A 100 21.13 -11.88 7.25
N PHE A 101 20.21 -11.75 6.29
CA PHE A 101 19.94 -12.75 5.26
C PHE A 101 20.65 -12.51 3.94
N PHE A 102 21.27 -11.35 3.73
CA PHE A 102 22.08 -11.07 2.54
C PHE A 102 23.32 -10.28 2.92
N PRO A 103 24.40 -10.95 3.37
CA PRO A 103 25.70 -10.31 3.46
C PRO A 103 26.23 -9.99 2.04
N PRO A 104 27.17 -9.03 1.92
CA PRO A 104 27.71 -8.57 0.65
C PRO A 104 28.40 -9.66 -0.18
#